data_AF-A0A955SYG8-F1
#
_entry.id   AF-A0A955SYG8-F1
#
_cell.length_a   1.000
_cell.length_b   1.000
_cell.length_c   1.000
_cell.angle_alpha   90.00
_cell.angle_beta   90.00
_cell.angle_gamma   90.00
#
_symmetry.space_group_name_H-M   'P 1'
#
loop_
_entity.id
_entity.type
_entity.pdbx_description
1 polymer ?
#
loop_
_entity_poly.entity_id
_entity_poly.type
_entity_poly.pdbx_seq_one_letter_code
_entity_poly.pdbx_strand_id
1 'polypeptide(L)'
;MTNNKGPKQLRELLAQPGPIRSLGAHDVFTALIVEQMGFESVFIGGFGTTASQLGLPDLNFLSAAEMADAVRRMASRVRIPVIADGDTGHG
;
A
#
# COMPACT_ATOMS: atom_id res chain seq x y z
N MET A 1 9.04 -18.75 -6.13
CA MET A 1 9.90 -18.19 -5.06
C MET A 1 9.61 -16.70 -4.97
N THR A 2 8.78 -16.28 -4.01
CA THR A 2 8.43 -14.86 -3.83
C THR A 2 9.63 -14.13 -3.23
N ASN A 3 10.23 -13.26 -4.04
CA ASN A 3 11.35 -12.40 -3.65
C ASN A 3 10.81 -11.36 -2.66
N ASN A 4 10.86 -11.65 -1.36
CA ASN A 4 10.27 -10.84 -0.29
C ASN A 4 11.11 -9.57 -0.01
N LYS A 5 11.23 -8.71 -1.02
CA LYS A 5 12.07 -7.51 -0.99
C LYS A 5 11.44 -6.38 -0.18
N GLY A 6 10.12 -6.20 -0.25
CA GLY A 6 9.41 -5.08 0.39
C GLY A 6 9.72 -4.92 1.88
N PRO A 7 9.50 -5.95 2.73
CA PRO A 7 9.78 -5.87 4.16
C PRO A 7 11.27 -5.65 4.50
N LYS A 8 12.18 -6.13 3.65
CA LYS A 8 13.63 -5.89 3.83
C LYS A 8 13.97 -4.44 3.50
N GLN A 9 13.52 -3.94 2.35
CA GLN A 9 13.70 -2.55 1.92
C GLN A 9 13.11 -1.56 2.93
N LEU A 10 11.91 -1.84 3.48
CA LEU A 10 11.32 -0.98 4.50
C LEU A 10 12.17 -0.93 5.79
N ARG A 11 12.72 -2.07 6.25
CA ARG A 11 13.64 -2.07 7.40
C ARG A 11 14.91 -1.27 7.13
N GLU A 12 15.47 -1.37 5.93
CA GLU A 12 16.64 -0.60 5.52
C GLU A 12 16.33 0.91 5.50
N LEU A 13 15.15 1.31 5.01
CA LEU A 13 14.70 2.70 5.05
C LEU A 13 14.51 3.21 6.49
N LEU A 14 13.87 2.41 7.36
CA LEU A 14 13.62 2.78 8.76
C LEU A 14 14.91 2.89 9.60
N ALA A 15 16.00 2.25 9.17
CA ALA A 15 17.30 2.35 9.82
C ALA A 15 18.08 3.62 9.44
N GLN A 16 17.66 4.34 8.38
CA GLN A 16 18.31 5.57 7.97
C GLN A 16 17.81 6.76 8.80
N PRO A 17 18.66 7.77 9.06
CA PRO A 17 18.21 9.00 9.70
C PRO A 17 17.28 9.80 8.79
N GLY A 18 16.25 10.41 9.37
CA GLY A 18 15.31 11.30 8.66
C GLY A 18 13.97 10.64 8.32
N PRO A 19 13.03 11.42 7.76
CA PRO A 19 11.70 10.92 7.42
C PRO A 19 11.74 10.09 6.12
N ILE A 20 10.92 9.04 6.06
CA ILE A 20 10.62 8.31 4.82
C ILE A 20 9.41 8.99 4.18
N ARG A 21 9.51 9.38 2.90
CA ARG A 21 8.36 9.97 2.21
C ARG A 21 7.53 8.81 1.64
N SER A 22 6.30 8.74 2.10
CA SER A 22 5.29 7.81 1.61
C SER A 22 4.10 8.59 1.10
N LEU A 23 3.50 8.14 0.01
CA LEU A 23 2.29 8.74 -0.54
C LEU A 23 1.19 7.68 -0.68
N GLY A 24 -0.04 8.10 -0.38
CA GLY A 24 -1.23 7.26 -0.50
C GLY A 24 -1.59 6.98 -1.96
N ALA A 25 -1.85 5.71 -2.28
CA ALA A 25 -2.40 5.27 -3.57
C ALA A 25 -3.59 4.33 -3.32
N HIS A 26 -4.70 4.55 -4.05
CA HIS A 26 -5.91 3.73 -3.96
C HIS A 26 -5.98 2.64 -5.05
N ASP A 27 -5.11 2.72 -6.06
CA ASP A 27 -5.02 1.74 -7.14
C ASP A 27 -3.56 1.56 -7.62
N VAL A 28 -3.35 0.58 -8.51
CA VAL A 28 -2.02 0.23 -9.02
C VAL A 28 -1.43 1.35 -9.89
N PHE A 29 -2.27 2.07 -10.63
CA PHE A 29 -1.82 3.13 -11.54
C PHE A 29 -1.27 4.32 -10.76
N THR A 30 -1.99 4.76 -9.72
CA THR A 30 -1.53 5.82 -8.81
C THR A 30 -0.24 5.41 -8.12
N ALA A 31 -0.11 4.16 -7.66
CA ALA A 31 1.12 3.66 -7.04
C ALA A 31 2.33 3.69 -7.98
N LEU A 32 2.14 3.42 -9.27
CA LEU A 32 3.20 3.55 -10.28
C LEU A 32 3.63 5.02 -10.47
N ILE A 33 2.69 5.96 -10.41
CA ILE A 33 3.00 7.40 -10.46
C ILE A 33 3.80 7.81 -9.22
N VAL A 34 3.39 7.36 -8.02
CA VAL A 34 4.12 7.60 -6.77
C VAL A 34 5.57 7.10 -6.88
N GLU A 35 5.77 5.89 -7.39
CA GLU A 35 7.11 5.34 -7.63
C GLU A 35 7.92 6.22 -8.61
N GLN A 36 7.31 6.64 -9.73
CA GLN A 36 7.97 7.46 -10.74
C GLN A 36 8.37 8.85 -10.22
N MET A 37 7.63 9.39 -9.25
CA MET A 37 7.95 10.65 -8.58
C MET A 37 9.12 10.52 -7.59
N GLY A 38 9.64 9.31 -7.36
CA GLY A 38 10.80 9.06 -6.52
C GLY A 38 10.50 9.03 -5.02
N PHE A 39 9.27 8.69 -4.64
CA PHE A 39 8.93 8.37 -3.25
C PHE A 39 9.59 7.05 -2.83
N GLU A 40 10.00 6.96 -1.56
CA GLU A 40 10.68 5.78 -1.03
C GLU A 40 9.72 4.62 -0.72
N SER A 41 8.45 4.91 -0.45
CA SER A 41 7.40 3.91 -0.24
C SER A 41 6.03 4.42 -0.69
N VAL A 42 5.06 3.50 -0.78
CA VAL A 42 3.66 3.81 -1.08
C VAL A 42 2.77 3.25 0.03
N PHE A 43 1.72 3.99 0.38
CA PHE A 43 0.72 3.58 1.36
C PHE A 43 -0.60 3.27 0.65
N ILE A 44 -1.28 2.19 1.06
CA ILE A 44 -2.63 1.87 0.62
C ILE A 44 -3.53 1.81 1.86
N GLY A 45 -4.56 2.66 1.89
CA GLY A 45 -5.48 2.82 3.02
C GLY A 45 -6.86 2.19 2.76
N GLY A 46 -7.56 1.81 3.83
CA GLY A 46 -8.94 1.29 3.77
C GLY A 46 -9.89 2.26 3.08
N PHE A 47 -9.91 3.53 3.53
CA PHE A 47 -10.72 4.59 2.92
C PHE A 47 -10.51 4.74 1.41
N GLY A 48 -9.27 4.90 0.96
CA GLY A 48 -8.98 5.13 -0.46
C GLY A 48 -9.40 3.93 -1.31
N THR A 49 -9.18 2.72 -0.80
CA THR A 49 -9.52 1.47 -1.48
C THR A 49 -11.05 1.30 -1.58
N THR A 50 -11.77 1.49 -0.47
CA THR A 50 -13.25 1.40 -0.43
C THR A 50 -13.90 2.47 -1.32
N ALA A 51 -13.44 3.72 -1.23
CA ALA A 51 -13.98 4.81 -2.04
C ALA A 51 -13.77 4.54 -3.53
N SER A 52 -12.59 4.06 -3.93
CA SER A 52 -12.27 3.80 -5.34
C SER A 52 -12.92 2.54 -5.90
N GLN A 53 -13.04 1.47 -5.11
CA GLN A 53 -13.55 0.18 -5.60
C GLN A 53 -15.07 0.05 -5.48
N LEU A 54 -15.64 0.60 -4.41
CA LEU A 54 -17.06 0.41 -4.05
C LEU A 54 -17.87 1.72 -4.12
N GLY A 55 -17.22 2.88 -4.15
CA GLY A 55 -17.91 4.17 -4.07
C GLY A 55 -18.55 4.42 -2.70
N LEU A 56 -18.04 3.76 -1.66
CA LEU A 56 -18.59 3.81 -0.30
C LEU A 56 -17.65 4.54 0.67
N PRO A 57 -18.17 5.06 1.80
CA PRO A 57 -17.34 5.56 2.88
C PRO A 57 -16.61 4.42 3.60
N ASP A 58 -15.59 4.77 4.36
CA ASP A 58 -14.78 3.82 5.13
C ASP A 58 -15.49 3.37 6.41
N LEU A 59 -16.36 2.37 6.27
CA LEU A 59 -17.17 1.79 7.34
C LEU A 59 -17.08 0.26 7.36
N ASN A 60 -15.89 -0.30 7.09
CA ASN A 60 -15.63 -1.74 7.02
C ASN A 60 -16.49 -2.51 5.99
N PHE A 61 -16.87 -1.86 4.89
CA PHE A 61 -17.54 -2.55 3.79
C PHE A 61 -16.61 -3.47 3.01
N LEU A 62 -15.32 -3.12 2.96
CA LEU A 62 -14.31 -3.86 2.24
C LEU A 62 -13.79 -5.02 3.11
N SER A 63 -13.91 -6.23 2.58
CA SER A 63 -13.47 -7.44 3.29
C SER A 63 -11.94 -7.55 3.35
N ALA A 64 -11.44 -8.34 4.31
CA ALA A 64 -10.01 -8.66 4.40
C ALA A 64 -9.44 -9.21 3.08
N ALA A 65 -10.23 -10.04 2.39
CA ALA A 65 -9.83 -10.66 1.14
C ALA A 65 -9.72 -9.65 0.00
N GLU A 66 -10.66 -8.69 -0.08
CA GLU A 66 -10.62 -7.60 -1.05
C GLU A 66 -9.44 -6.66 -0.79
N MET A 67 -9.17 -6.33 0.48
CA MET A 67 -8.03 -5.49 0.85
C MET A 67 -6.72 -6.20 0.51
N ALA A 68 -6.57 -7.47 0.90
CA ALA A 68 -5.39 -8.26 0.58
C ALA A 68 -5.18 -8.39 -0.93
N ASP A 69 -6.25 -8.50 -1.72
CA ASP A 69 -6.14 -8.56 -3.17
C ASP A 69 -5.69 -7.23 -3.78
N ALA A 70 -6.21 -6.10 -3.29
CA ALA A 70 -5.78 -4.77 -3.69
C ALA A 70 -4.28 -4.55 -3.40
N VAL A 71 -3.84 -4.89 -2.18
CA VAL A 71 -2.44 -4.84 -1.75
C VAL A 71 -1.56 -5.74 -2.62
N ARG A 72 -2.00 -6.98 -2.89
CA ARG A 72 -1.27 -7.96 -3.70
C ARG A 72 -1.05 -7.44 -5.13
N ARG A 73 -2.08 -6.87 -5.76
CA ARG A 73 -1.97 -6.29 -7.10
C ARG A 73 -0.97 -5.14 -7.12
N MET A 74 -1.04 -4.23 -6.14
CA MET A 74 -0.11 -3.09 -6.03
C MET A 74 1.34 -3.55 -5.81
N ALA A 75 1.57 -4.38 -4.78
CA ALA A 75 2.89 -4.89 -4.42
C ALA A 75 3.54 -5.74 -5.53
N SER A 76 2.75 -6.37 -6.39
CA SER A 76 3.27 -7.11 -7.54
C SER A 76 3.83 -6.22 -8.66
N ARG A 77 3.50 -4.92 -8.66
CA ARG A 77 3.78 -4.02 -9.79
C ARG A 77 4.79 -2.93 -9.48
N VAL A 78 4.84 -2.44 -8.24
CA VAL A 78 5.84 -1.45 -7.79
C VAL A 78 7.11 -2.13 -7.26
N ARG A 79 8.24 -1.43 -7.30
CA ARG A 79 9.55 -1.90 -6.77
C ARG A 79 9.89 -1.31 -5.39
N ILE A 80 9.13 -0.30 -4.96
CA ILE A 80 9.21 0.30 -3.63
C ILE A 80 8.30 -0.45 -2.63
N PRO A 81 8.57 -0.40 -1.32
CA PRO A 81 7.71 -1.03 -0.30
C PRO A 81 6.29 -0.49 -0.33
N VAL A 82 5.31 -1.40 -0.21
CA VAL A 82 3.90 -1.07 0.02
C VAL A 82 3.59 -1.24 1.50
N ILE A 83 3.07 -0.20 2.13
CA ILE A 83 2.55 -0.22 3.50
C ILE A 83 1.03 -0.30 3.39
N ALA A 84 0.45 -1.38 3.91
CA ALA A 84 -0.99 -1.60 3.90
C ALA A 84 -1.60 -1.21 5.25
N ASP A 85 -2.69 -0.48 5.19
CA ASP A 85 -3.61 -0.32 6.31
C ASP A 85 -4.32 -1.64 6.57
N GLY A 86 -4.22 -2.11 7.81
CA GLY A 86 -4.83 -3.37 8.24
C GLY A 86 -6.12 -3.18 9.03
N ASP A 87 -6.65 -1.95 9.07
CA ASP A 87 -7.76 -1.56 9.95
C ASP A 87 -7.53 -2.05 11.39
N THR A 88 -8.53 -2.69 11.99
CA THR A 88 -8.44 -3.40 13.27
C THR A 88 -8.18 -4.89 13.10
N GLY A 89 -7.79 -5.35 11.90
CA GLY A 89 -7.54 -6.75 11.58
C GLY A 89 -8.69 -7.50 10.89
N HIS A 90 -9.72 -6.78 10.38
CA HIS A 90 -10.88 -7.32 9.66
C HIS A 90 -11.65 -8.48 10.35
N GLY A 91 -11.71 -8.45 11.68
CA GLY A 91 -12.50 -9.38 12.50
C GLY A 91 -13.86 -8.80 12.89
#